data_AF-A0A8T5PSY0-F1
#
_entry.id   AF-A0A8T5PSY0-F1
#
_cell.length_a   1.000
_cell.length_b   1.000
_cell.length_c   1.000
_cell.angle_alpha   90.00
_cell.angle_beta   90.00
_cell.angle_gamma   90.00
#
_symmetry.space_group_name_H-M   'P 1'
#
loop_
_entity.id
_entity.type
_entity.pdbx_description
1 polymer ?
#
loop_
_entity_poly.entity_id
_entity_poly.type
_entity_poly.pdbx_seq_one_letter_code
_entity_poly.pdbx_strand_id
1 'polypeptide(L)'
;MVLKDKIRKYALQNAVKFNGKSNPGAVIGKLLAEDAKLKSKIKELSRDIQAIIKDVNKISVDKQIEELKKTAPELLEEKKVEKKEGLPELKNAKKGKVVMRFAPSPSGPMHLGHAFALSLNSEYCR
;
A
#
# COMPACT_ATOMS: atom_id res chain seq x y z
N MET A 1 -7.48 -25.08 -11.80
CA MET A 1 -6.02 -24.84 -11.81
C MET A 1 -5.67 -23.36 -11.57
N VAL A 2 -6.37 -22.40 -12.19
CA VAL A 2 -6.07 -20.94 -12.13
C VAL A 2 -5.89 -20.32 -10.73
N LEU A 3 -6.61 -20.79 -9.70
CA LEU A 3 -6.61 -20.14 -8.38
C LEU A 3 -5.38 -20.48 -7.53
N LYS A 4 -4.84 -21.70 -7.65
CA LYS A 4 -3.61 -22.12 -6.93
C LYS A 4 -2.38 -21.37 -7.47
N ASP A 5 -2.34 -21.14 -8.78
CA ASP A 5 -1.27 -20.36 -9.40
C ASP A 5 -1.32 -18.88 -8.96
N LYS A 6 -2.52 -18.30 -8.83
CA LYS A 6 -2.68 -16.95 -8.25
C LYS A 6 -2.20 -16.88 -6.80
N ILE A 7 -2.56 -17.87 -5.98
CA ILE A 7 -2.11 -17.95 -4.58
C ILE A 7 -0.57 -18.03 -4.53
N ARG A 8 0.03 -18.87 -5.36
CA ARG A 8 1.50 -19.03 -5.42
C ARG A 8 2.19 -17.77 -5.91
N LYS A 9 1.67 -17.09 -6.93
CA LYS A 9 2.16 -15.80 -7.43
C LYS A 9 2.21 -14.75 -6.31
N TYR A 10 1.14 -14.62 -5.52
CA TYR A 10 1.10 -13.66 -4.41
C TYR A 10 1.93 -14.07 -3.19
N ALA A 11 2.01 -15.37 -2.91
CA ALA A 11 2.90 -15.89 -1.87
C ALA A 11 4.37 -15.60 -2.19
N LEU A 12 4.81 -15.84 -3.44
CA LEU A 12 6.17 -15.52 -3.89
C LEU A 12 6.44 -14.01 -3.83
N GLN A 13 5.52 -13.17 -4.30
CA GLN A 13 5.68 -11.72 -4.20
C GLN A 13 5.81 -11.24 -2.75
N ASN A 14 5.02 -11.80 -1.82
CA ASN A 14 5.12 -11.45 -0.42
C ASN A 14 6.44 -11.96 0.19
N ALA A 15 6.84 -13.20 -0.11
CA ALA A 15 8.09 -13.76 0.37
C ALA A 15 9.31 -12.94 -0.09
N VAL A 16 9.38 -12.55 -1.37
CA VAL A 16 10.47 -11.72 -1.90
C VAL A 16 10.52 -10.35 -1.23
N LYS A 17 9.36 -9.70 -0.99
CA LYS A 17 9.30 -8.42 -0.28
C LYS A 17 9.70 -8.51 1.20
N PHE A 18 9.49 -9.65 1.84
CA PHE A 18 9.71 -9.86 3.27
C PHE A 18 10.82 -10.88 3.56
N ASN A 19 11.90 -10.82 2.78
CA ASN A 19 13.15 -11.54 3.01
C ASN A 19 13.00 -13.07 3.14
N GLY A 20 12.20 -13.66 2.25
CA GLY A 20 11.98 -15.10 2.16
C GLY A 20 10.75 -15.63 2.90
N LYS A 21 10.01 -14.77 3.63
CA LYS A 21 8.85 -15.18 4.44
C LYS A 21 7.55 -14.58 3.91
N SER A 22 6.63 -15.45 3.52
CA SER A 22 5.26 -15.07 3.17
C SER A 22 4.30 -15.24 4.36
N ASN A 23 3.40 -14.27 4.56
CA ASN A 23 2.36 -14.29 5.59
C ASN A 23 0.97 -14.61 4.97
N PRO A 24 0.21 -15.57 5.51
CA PRO A 24 -1.16 -15.86 5.04
C PRO A 24 -2.08 -14.64 4.97
N GLY A 25 -2.01 -13.73 5.95
CA GLY A 25 -2.87 -12.54 5.98
C GLY A 25 -2.58 -11.59 4.81
N ALA A 26 -1.31 -11.42 4.44
CA ALA A 26 -0.91 -10.57 3.33
C ALA A 26 -1.37 -11.13 1.97
N VAL A 27 -1.27 -12.44 1.80
CA VAL A 27 -1.73 -13.14 0.59
C VAL A 27 -3.25 -13.08 0.46
N ILE A 28 -3.99 -13.30 1.55
CA ILE A 28 -5.46 -13.18 1.57
C ILE A 28 -5.88 -11.74 1.24
N GLY A 29 -5.23 -10.73 1.84
CA GLY A 29 -5.52 -9.33 1.58
C GLY A 29 -5.32 -8.96 0.11
N LYS A 30 -4.24 -9.43 -0.52
CA LYS A 30 -3.99 -9.24 -1.95
C LYS A 30 -5.02 -9.92 -2.84
N LEU A 31 -5.41 -11.16 -2.53
CA LEU A 31 -6.43 -11.89 -3.28
C LEU A 31 -7.80 -11.20 -3.20
N LEU A 32 -8.17 -10.70 -2.02
CA LEU A 32 -9.41 -9.97 -1.82
C LEU A 32 -9.43 -8.60 -2.52
N ALA A 33 -8.28 -7.93 -2.60
CA ALA A 33 -8.16 -6.65 -3.32
C ALA A 33 -8.36 -6.83 -4.83
N GLU A 34 -8.00 -7.99 -5.38
CA GLU A 34 -8.22 -8.32 -6.80
C GLU A 34 -9.64 -8.84 -7.05
N ASP A 35 -10.17 -9.70 -6.18
CA ASP A 35 -11.53 -10.24 -6.31
C ASP A 35 -12.25 -10.38 -4.96
N ALA A 36 -13.16 -9.44 -4.69
CA ALA A 36 -13.98 -9.43 -3.49
C ALA A 36 -14.93 -10.64 -3.37
N LYS A 37 -15.23 -11.35 -4.47
CA LYS A 37 -16.10 -12.54 -4.47
C LYS A 37 -15.44 -13.74 -3.79
N LEU A 38 -14.11 -13.73 -3.64
CA LEU A 38 -13.36 -14.78 -2.96
C LEU A 38 -13.62 -14.82 -1.46
N LYS A 39 -14.23 -13.77 -0.87
CA LYS A 39 -14.49 -13.68 0.57
C LYS A 39 -15.31 -14.84 1.12
N SER A 40 -16.28 -15.35 0.36
CA SER A 40 -17.09 -16.51 0.75
C SER A 40 -16.30 -17.83 0.70
N LYS A 41 -15.28 -17.93 -0.15
CA LYS A 41 -14.45 -19.13 -0.35
C LYS A 41 -13.17 -19.14 0.47
N ILE A 42 -12.89 -18.10 1.26
CA ILE A 42 -11.68 -17.99 2.08
C ILE A 42 -11.50 -19.17 3.03
N LYS A 43 -12.58 -19.68 3.64
CA LYS A 43 -12.48 -20.82 4.57
C LYS A 43 -11.91 -22.07 3.89
N GLU A 44 -12.30 -22.31 2.65
CA GLU A 44 -11.81 -23.44 1.85
C GLU A 44 -10.37 -23.19 1.38
N LEU A 45 -10.11 -21.98 0.89
CA LEU A 45 -8.80 -21.59 0.36
C LEU A 45 -7.72 -21.44 1.43
N SER A 46 -8.09 -21.21 2.69
CA SER A 46 -7.13 -21.03 3.79
C SER A 46 -6.19 -22.23 3.92
N ARG A 47 -6.69 -23.46 3.72
CA ARG A 47 -5.87 -24.68 3.74
C ARG A 47 -4.87 -24.71 2.59
N ASP A 48 -5.33 -24.43 1.38
CA ASP A 48 -4.47 -24.38 0.19
C ASP A 48 -3.42 -23.25 0.30
N ILE A 49 -3.81 -22.08 0.81
CA ILE A 49 -2.92 -20.93 1.04
C ILE A 49 -1.82 -21.29 2.03
N GLN A 50 -2.15 -21.94 3.15
CA GLN A 50 -1.15 -22.36 4.12
C GLN A 50 -0.17 -23.40 3.56
N ALA A 51 -0.67 -24.35 2.76
CA ALA A 51 0.19 -25.35 2.12
C ALA A 51 1.18 -24.67 1.15
N ILE A 52 0.68 -23.82 0.26
CA ILE A 52 1.50 -23.11 -0.74
C ILE A 52 2.52 -22.18 -0.06
N ILE A 53 2.13 -21.48 1.01
CA ILE A 53 3.05 -20.62 1.77
C ILE A 53 4.15 -21.43 2.45
N LYS A 54 3.83 -22.61 3.00
CA LYS A 54 4.86 -23.50 3.57
C LYS A 54 5.85 -23.93 2.50
N ASP A 55 5.40 -24.24 1.30
CA ASP A 55 6.29 -24.64 0.20
C ASP A 55 7.15 -23.46 -0.26
N VAL A 56 6.58 -22.27 -0.42
CA VAL A 56 7.33 -21.07 -0.78
C VAL A 56 8.39 -20.72 0.29
N ASN A 57 8.03 -20.78 1.57
CA ASN A 57 8.95 -20.47 2.67
C ASN A 57 10.09 -21.48 2.85
N LYS A 58 10.00 -22.69 2.26
CA LYS A 58 11.10 -23.68 2.23
C LYS A 58 12.13 -23.38 1.15
N ILE A 59 11.77 -22.63 0.12
CA ILE A 59 12.63 -22.29 -1.00
C ILE A 59 13.53 -21.11 -0.59
N SER A 60 14.79 -21.09 -1.07
CA SER A 60 15.71 -19.98 -0.83
C SER A 60 15.23 -18.69 -1.51
N VAL A 61 15.61 -17.54 -0.97
CA VAL A 61 15.24 -16.22 -1.50
C VAL A 61 15.61 -16.08 -2.99
N ASP A 62 16.78 -16.56 -3.39
CA ASP A 62 17.24 -16.48 -4.78
C ASP A 62 16.32 -17.27 -5.73
N LYS A 63 15.94 -18.48 -5.34
CA LYS A 63 15.02 -19.31 -6.12
C LYS A 63 13.60 -18.73 -6.13
N GLN A 64 13.16 -18.09 -5.03
CA GLN A 64 11.89 -17.37 -5.02
C GLN A 64 11.89 -16.20 -6.01
N ILE A 65 12.99 -15.46 -6.11
CA ILE A 65 13.16 -14.37 -7.08
C ILE A 65 13.17 -14.92 -8.51
N GLU A 66 13.87 -16.01 -8.79
CA GLU A 66 13.88 -16.66 -10.10
C GLU A 66 12.49 -17.15 -10.52
N GLU A 67 11.76 -17.81 -9.62
CA GLU A 67 10.38 -18.24 -9.88
C GLU A 67 9.46 -17.05 -10.11
N LEU A 68 9.57 -15.99 -9.30
CA LEU A 68 8.76 -14.79 -9.47
C LEU A 68 9.07 -14.08 -10.80
N LYS A 69 10.33 -14.04 -11.25
CA LYS A 69 10.72 -13.53 -12.57
C LYS A 69 10.08 -14.31 -13.71
N LYS A 70 9.96 -15.64 -13.58
CA LYS A 70 9.34 -16.50 -14.60
C LYS A 70 7.82 -16.37 -14.63
N THR A 71 7.18 -16.25 -13.46
CA THR A 71 5.71 -16.26 -13.36
C THR A 71 5.10 -14.87 -13.49
N ALA A 72 5.75 -13.83 -12.97
CA ALA A 72 5.21 -12.47 -12.92
C ALA A 72 6.31 -11.41 -12.72
N PRO A 73 7.09 -11.11 -13.77
CA PRO A 73 8.17 -10.11 -13.69
C PRO A 73 7.64 -8.71 -13.32
N GLU A 74 6.41 -8.39 -13.72
CA GLU A 74 5.68 -7.16 -13.36
C GLU A 74 5.50 -6.92 -11.85
N LEU A 75 5.58 -7.97 -11.02
CA LEU A 75 5.39 -7.87 -9.58
C LEU A 75 6.68 -7.57 -8.80
N LEU A 76 7.83 -7.68 -9.48
CA LEU A 76 9.15 -7.31 -8.96
C LEU A 76 9.41 -5.82 -9.09
N GLU A 77 8.81 -5.17 -10.08
CA GLU A 77 8.83 -3.71 -10.17
C GLU A 77 7.95 -3.14 -9.06
N GLU A 78 8.59 -2.70 -7.98
CA GLU A 78 7.95 -1.75 -7.09
C GLU A 78 7.68 -0.49 -7.89
N LYS A 79 6.43 -0.32 -8.34
CA LYS A 79 5.92 1.00 -8.68
C LYS A 79 6.21 1.87 -7.46
N LYS A 80 7.27 2.68 -7.56
CA LYS A 80 7.50 3.79 -6.65
C LYS A 80 6.21 4.58 -6.70
N VAL A 81 5.40 4.44 -5.66
CA VAL A 81 4.31 5.36 -5.43
C VAL A 81 5.05 6.66 -5.22
N GLU A 82 5.05 7.52 -6.24
CA GLU A 82 5.50 8.89 -6.11
C GLU A 82 4.70 9.45 -4.94
N LYS A 83 5.35 9.54 -3.77
CA LYS A 83 4.79 10.27 -2.66
C LYS A 83 4.67 11.68 -3.19
N LYS A 84 3.43 12.15 -3.39
CA LYS A 84 3.20 13.54 -3.70
C LYS A 84 3.78 14.34 -2.54
N GLU A 85 4.91 14.99 -2.79
CA GLU A 85 5.57 15.83 -1.80
C GLU A 85 4.83 17.17 -1.76
N GLY A 86 4.58 17.66 -0.54
CA GLY A 86 3.96 18.96 -0.32
C GLY A 86 2.43 18.97 -0.38
N LEU A 87 1.89 20.19 -0.37
CA LEU A 87 0.46 20.45 -0.38
C LEU A 87 -0.12 20.38 -1.80
N PRO A 88 -1.37 19.94 -1.98
CA PRO A 88 -2.01 19.90 -3.29
C PRO A 88 -2.16 21.30 -3.88
N GLU A 89 -2.03 21.42 -5.20
CA GLU A 89 -2.19 22.71 -5.87
C GLU A 89 -3.62 23.25 -5.74
N LEU A 90 -3.74 24.56 -5.48
CA LEU A 90 -5.03 25.25 -5.44
C LEU A 90 -5.48 25.61 -6.85
N LYS A 91 -6.74 25.28 -7.18
CA LYS A 91 -7.35 25.63 -8.47
C LYS A 91 -7.32 27.16 -8.68
N ASN A 92 -6.85 27.60 -9.85
CA ASN A 92 -6.76 29.02 -10.24
C ASN A 92 -5.88 29.89 -9.33
N ALA A 93 -5.07 29.30 -8.45
CA ALA A 93 -4.15 30.06 -7.62
C ALA A 93 -2.89 30.45 -8.40
N LYS A 94 -2.41 31.67 -8.19
CA LYS A 94 -1.12 32.13 -8.67
C LYS A 94 -0.15 32.16 -7.49
N LYS A 95 1.03 31.57 -7.65
CA LYS A 95 2.10 31.59 -6.64
C LYS A 95 2.37 33.02 -6.18
N GLY A 96 2.47 33.23 -4.86
CA GLY A 96 2.64 34.57 -4.26
C GLY A 96 1.41 35.49 -4.29
N LYS A 97 0.26 35.03 -4.78
CA LYS A 97 -1.02 35.79 -4.73
C LYS A 97 -2.07 35.17 -3.83
N VAL A 98 -1.76 34.06 -3.18
CA VAL A 98 -2.67 33.36 -2.27
C VAL A 98 -2.65 34.09 -0.92
N VAL A 99 -3.82 34.48 -0.45
CA VAL A 99 -4.00 35.07 0.88
C VAL A 99 -5.02 34.22 1.62
N MET A 100 -4.61 33.61 2.73
CA MET A 100 -5.47 32.83 3.59
C MET A 100 -5.68 33.55 4.92
N ARG A 101 -6.85 33.35 5.52
CA ARG A 101 -7.15 33.81 6.88
C ARG A 101 -7.44 32.62 7.77
N PHE A 102 -7.06 32.71 9.03
CA PHE A 102 -7.54 31.78 10.03
C PHE A 102 -8.99 32.08 10.35
N ALA A 103 -9.85 31.05 10.40
CA ALA A 103 -11.26 31.25 10.70
C ALA A 103 -11.41 31.67 12.18
N PRO A 104 -12.20 32.71 12.48
CA PRO A 104 -12.48 33.05 13.87
C PRO A 104 -13.35 31.95 14.49
N SER A 105 -12.81 31.25 15.49
CA SER A 105 -13.54 30.25 16.28
C SER A 105 -13.87 30.78 17.68
N PRO A 106 -15.00 30.40 18.28
CA PRO A 106 -15.38 30.80 19.64
C PRO A 106 -14.57 30.05 20.73
N SER A 107 -13.55 29.28 20.35
CA SER A 107 -12.82 28.32 21.19
C SER A 107 -11.78 28.95 22.13
N GLY A 108 -11.89 30.24 22.42
CA GLY A 108 -10.97 30.97 23.28
C GLY A 108 -9.64 31.37 22.60
N PRO A 109 -8.63 31.76 23.40
CA PRO A 109 -7.35 32.28 22.89
C PRO A 109 -6.56 31.26 22.06
N MET A 110 -5.65 31.77 21.22
CA MET A 110 -4.78 30.94 20.40
C MET A 110 -3.81 30.11 21.27
N HIS A 111 -3.87 28.78 21.14
CA HIS A 111 -2.91 27.84 21.71
C HIS A 111 -2.15 27.03 20.63
N LEU A 112 -1.18 26.20 21.04
CA LEU A 112 -0.30 25.40 20.17
C LEU A 112 -1.03 24.49 19.18
N GLY A 113 -2.25 24.06 19.47
CA GLY A 113 -3.04 23.21 18.58
C GLY A 113 -3.41 23.92 17.26
N HIS A 114 -3.55 25.25 17.30
CA HIS A 114 -3.81 26.04 16.10
C HIS A 114 -2.60 26.14 15.17
N ALA A 115 -1.39 25.86 15.66
CA ALA A 115 -0.16 25.92 14.87
C ALA A 115 -0.25 25.02 13.63
N PHE A 116 -0.83 23.82 13.75
CA PHE A 116 -0.99 22.90 12.62
C PHE A 116 -1.78 23.52 11.47
N ALA A 117 -2.94 24.13 11.76
CA ALA A 117 -3.77 24.78 10.74
C ALA A 117 -3.11 26.04 10.16
N LEU A 118 -2.43 26.81 11.00
CA LEU A 118 -1.70 28.01 10.56
C LEU A 118 -0.49 27.66 9.69
N SER A 119 0.23 26.58 9.97
CA SER A 119 1.34 26.11 9.14
C SER A 119 0.88 25.75 7.73
N LEU A 120 -0.28 25.09 7.59
CA LEU A 120 -0.86 24.80 6.26
C LEU A 120 -1.18 26.09 5.50
N ASN A 121 -1.80 27.06 6.16
CA ASN A 121 -2.08 28.37 5.55
C ASN A 121 -0.77 29.08 5.13
N SER A 122 0.26 29.02 5.97
CA SER A 122 1.57 29.61 5.69
C SER A 122 2.23 28.98 4.47
N GLU A 123 2.20 27.64 4.37
CA GLU A 123 2.78 26.93 3.22
C GLU A 123 2.07 27.28 1.90
N TYR A 124 0.75 27.50 1.92
CA TYR A 124 0.02 27.96 0.74
C TYR A 124 0.27 29.43 0.36
N CYS A 125 0.60 30.28 1.34
CA CYS A 125 0.82 31.71 1.12
C CYS A 125 2.28 32.07 0.82
N ARG A 126 3.20 31.09 0.80
CA ARG A 126 4.61 31.27 0.47
C ARG A 126 4.83 31.49 -1.03
#